data_AF-A0AAE1HWL3-F1
#
_entry.id   AF-A0AAE1HWL3-F1
#
_cell.length_a   1.000
_cell.length_b   1.000
_cell.length_c   1.000
_cell.angle_alpha   90.00
_cell.angle_beta   90.00
_cell.angle_gamma   90.00
#
_symmetry.space_group_name_H-M   'P 1'
#
loop_
_entity.id
_entity.type
_entity.pdbx_description
1 polymer ?
#
loop_
_entity_poly.entity_id
_entity_poly.type
_entity_poly.pdbx_seq_one_letter_code
_entity_poly.pdbx_strand_id
1 'polypeptide(L)'
;MAVRRGIIRVVENLTPASLSRCKQRGLHTSHSGAVLIDGLTRAKEIQKLLKREVFSLQEQGYLSPQLVTVLVGNNNASHIYVRNKMIAAAEVGISANLIHLKSSVPETELIDLIKSLNADSNVHAILVQLPLPNHMSKLAICNIIDPLKDVDGFSFSNLGNFFLGLDTLWPCTALAVCDLIRSTGIDTKGKSAVVCGRSKHVGLPIALALQSPEMDATTSICHRFTSHQQLCDLTRKADILVSATGVPKLITSDMVKPGACVIDVGITRVQGTKATLVGDVDFKEVKNIAGYLTPVPGGVGPMTVAMLMKNTVRAARYQVGLDK
;
A
#
# COMPACT_ATOMS: atom_id res chain seq x y z
N MET A 1 17.73 -38.39 -12.75
CA MET A 1 16.52 -37.97 -13.51
C MET A 1 15.98 -36.70 -12.89
N ALA A 2 15.94 -35.64 -13.70
CA ALA A 2 15.86 -34.25 -13.29
C ALA A 2 14.42 -33.75 -13.13
N VAL A 3 14.12 -33.10 -12.01
CA VAL A 3 13.01 -32.12 -11.88
C VAL A 3 13.46 -31.00 -10.94
N ARG A 4 14.38 -30.16 -11.41
CA ARG A 4 14.68 -28.84 -10.83
C ARG A 4 15.22 -27.94 -11.93
N ARG A 5 14.37 -27.07 -12.47
CA ARG A 5 14.65 -25.76 -13.12
C ARG A 5 13.40 -25.36 -13.90
N GLY A 6 12.61 -24.45 -13.34
CA GLY A 6 11.39 -23.98 -14.01
C GLY A 6 10.60 -22.95 -13.22
N ILE A 7 11.25 -22.12 -12.41
CA ILE A 7 10.62 -20.94 -11.79
C ILE A 7 11.67 -19.84 -11.86
N ILE A 8 11.49 -18.94 -12.82
CA ILE A 8 12.10 -17.61 -13.05
C ILE A 8 12.18 -17.46 -14.58
N ARG A 9 11.08 -16.97 -15.17
CA ARG A 9 10.98 -16.25 -16.47
C ARG A 9 9.51 -16.15 -16.87
N VAL A 10 8.78 -15.20 -16.29
CA VAL A 10 7.57 -14.64 -16.89
C VAL A 10 7.48 -13.17 -16.47
N VAL A 11 8.34 -12.34 -17.07
CA VAL A 11 8.25 -10.86 -17.02
C VAL A 11 8.10 -10.28 -18.43
N GLU A 12 8.05 -11.09 -19.48
CA GLU A 12 8.32 -10.58 -20.85
C GLU A 12 7.11 -10.17 -21.70
N ASN A 13 5.85 -10.42 -21.31
CA ASN A 13 4.74 -10.29 -22.27
C ASN A 13 3.76 -9.12 -22.07
N LEU A 14 4.07 -8.14 -21.21
CA LEU A 14 3.31 -6.89 -21.12
C LEU A 14 4.28 -5.71 -21.13
N THR A 15 4.72 -5.31 -22.32
CA THR A 15 5.47 -4.06 -22.54
C THR A 15 4.52 -3.02 -23.14
N PRO A 16 4.72 -1.70 -22.92
CA PRO A 16 3.85 -0.66 -23.50
C PRO A 16 3.72 -0.73 -25.04
N ALA A 17 4.67 -1.39 -25.70
CA ALA A 17 4.69 -1.57 -27.15
C ALA A 17 3.67 -2.61 -27.68
N SER A 18 3.05 -3.44 -26.82
CA SER A 18 2.07 -4.46 -27.22
C SER A 18 0.61 -4.10 -26.90
N LEU A 19 0.33 -2.89 -26.42
CA LEU A 19 -1.03 -2.44 -26.08
C LEU A 19 -1.70 -1.77 -27.28
N SER A 20 -2.63 -2.47 -27.94
CA SER A 20 -3.51 -1.87 -28.94
C SER A 20 -4.58 -1.02 -28.23
N ARG A 21 -4.60 0.30 -28.47
CA ARG A 21 -5.61 1.21 -27.89
C ARG A 21 -7.02 0.67 -28.15
N CYS A 22 -7.87 0.66 -27.13
CA CYS A 22 -9.25 0.22 -27.29
C CYS A 22 -10.00 1.22 -28.19
N LYS A 23 -10.67 0.70 -29.24
CA LYS A 23 -11.30 1.50 -30.30
C LYS A 23 -12.18 2.62 -29.73
N GLN A 24 -11.86 3.87 -30.08
CA GLN A 24 -12.53 5.07 -29.58
C GLN A 24 -13.99 5.16 -30.08
N ARG A 25 -14.92 5.47 -29.17
CA ARG A 25 -16.18 6.17 -29.50
C ARG A 25 -16.11 7.55 -28.84
N GLY A 26 -16.23 8.59 -29.66
CA GLY A 26 -16.15 9.99 -29.20
C GLY A 26 -17.29 10.32 -28.25
N LEU A 27 -16.97 10.52 -26.98
CA LEU A 27 -17.85 11.11 -25.98
C LEU A 27 -17.16 12.36 -25.47
N HIS A 28 -17.44 13.49 -26.13
CA HIS A 28 -17.13 14.81 -25.59
C HIS A 28 -18.05 15.05 -24.40
N THR A 29 -17.53 14.86 -23.19
CA THR A 29 -18.15 15.36 -21.97
C THR A 29 -17.31 16.51 -21.46
N SER A 30 -17.95 17.64 -21.19
CA SER A 30 -17.36 18.88 -20.69
C SER A 30 -16.97 18.74 -19.21
N HIS A 31 -16.11 17.79 -18.89
CA HIS A 31 -15.53 17.69 -17.55
C HIS A 31 -14.31 18.62 -17.47
N SER A 32 -14.36 19.57 -16.55
CA SER A 32 -13.16 20.16 -15.95
C SER A 32 -12.29 19.01 -15.44
N GLY A 33 -10.99 19.01 -15.75
CA GLY A 33 -10.09 17.88 -15.46
C GLY A 33 -10.10 17.43 -14.00
N ALA A 34 -9.60 16.22 -13.75
CA ALA A 34 -9.67 15.50 -12.48
C ALA A 34 -9.24 16.35 -11.28
N VAL A 35 -10.00 16.25 -10.20
CA VAL A 35 -9.59 16.73 -8.88
C VAL A 35 -8.44 15.85 -8.39
N LEU A 36 -7.29 16.47 -8.12
CA LEU A 36 -6.14 15.71 -7.65
C LEU A 36 -6.30 15.35 -6.18
N ILE A 37 -6.18 14.06 -5.88
CA ILE A 37 -6.20 13.57 -4.50
C ILE A 37 -4.79 13.71 -3.93
N ASP A 38 -4.53 14.80 -3.21
CA ASP A 38 -3.23 15.12 -2.62
C ASP A 38 -2.98 14.29 -1.35
N GLY A 39 -2.37 13.12 -1.55
CA GLY A 39 -2.02 12.22 -0.45
C GLY A 39 -0.92 12.75 0.47
N LEU A 40 -0.10 13.71 0.03
CA LEU A 40 0.90 14.34 0.90
C LEU A 40 0.23 15.25 1.92
N THR A 41 -0.69 16.10 1.47
CA THR A 41 -1.46 16.97 2.36
C THR A 41 -2.30 16.13 3.32
N ARG A 42 -3.00 15.12 2.80
CA ARG A 42 -3.81 14.21 3.62
C ARG A 42 -2.98 13.45 4.66
N ALA A 43 -1.80 12.96 4.30
CA ALA A 43 -0.89 12.29 5.23
C ALA A 43 -0.48 13.19 6.41
N LYS A 44 -0.19 14.47 6.15
CA LYS A 44 0.14 15.45 7.20
C LYS A 44 -1.03 15.73 8.13
N GLU A 45 -2.25 15.78 7.62
CA GLU A 45 -3.45 15.93 8.45
C GLU A 45 -3.60 14.76 9.43
N ILE A 46 -3.45 13.53 8.94
CA ILE A 46 -3.50 12.32 9.76
C ILE A 46 -2.39 12.33 10.81
N GLN A 47 -1.16 12.64 10.43
CA GLN A 47 -0.04 12.72 11.37
C GLN A 47 -0.29 13.78 12.46
N LYS A 48 -0.92 14.92 12.13
CA LYS A 48 -1.31 15.93 13.12
C LYS A 48 -2.35 15.42 14.10
N LEU A 49 -3.32 14.62 13.64
CA LEU A 49 -4.30 13.98 14.51
C LEU A 49 -3.63 12.95 15.43
N LEU A 50 -2.81 12.07 14.87
CA LEU A 50 -2.06 11.07 15.63
C LEU A 50 -1.14 11.70 16.67
N LYS A 51 -0.52 12.84 16.36
CA LYS A 51 0.32 13.58 17.33
C LYS A 51 -0.46 13.98 18.57
N ARG A 52 -1.69 14.45 18.40
CA ARG A 52 -2.58 14.81 19.52
C ARG A 52 -2.98 13.57 20.31
N GLU A 53 -3.24 12.47 19.62
CA GLU A 53 -3.58 11.19 20.25
C GLU A 53 -2.41 10.64 21.08
N VAL A 54 -1.20 10.61 20.52
CA VAL A 54 0.01 10.19 21.26
C VAL A 54 0.24 11.08 22.47
N PHE A 55 0.10 12.40 22.33
CA PHE A 55 0.22 13.31 23.46
C PHE A 55 -0.81 13.00 24.55
N SER A 56 -2.07 12.77 24.17
CA SER A 56 -3.14 12.39 25.12
C SER A 56 -2.87 11.06 25.82
N LEU A 57 -2.30 10.06 25.12
CA LEU A 57 -1.88 8.80 25.74
C LEU A 57 -0.78 9.02 26.79
N GLN A 58 0.18 9.90 26.49
CA GLN A 58 1.26 10.24 27.43
C GLN A 58 0.74 10.98 28.67
N GLU A 59 -0.22 11.89 28.52
CA GLU A 59 -0.88 12.55 29.66
C GLU A 59 -1.63 11.57 30.56
N GLN A 60 -2.14 10.47 30.00
CA GLN A 60 -2.77 9.37 30.75
C GLN A 60 -1.77 8.43 31.41
N GLY A 61 -0.46 8.67 31.27
CA GLY A 61 0.61 7.89 31.88
C GLY A 61 1.10 6.69 31.05
N TYR A 62 0.63 6.54 29.80
CA TYR A 62 1.14 5.51 28.90
C TYR A 62 2.50 5.91 28.30
N LEU A 63 3.30 4.90 27.96
CA LEU A 63 4.55 5.12 27.23
C LEU A 63 4.26 5.64 25.82
N SER A 64 5.21 6.40 25.26
CA SER A 64 5.19 6.72 23.82
C SER A 64 5.20 5.41 23.02
N PRO A 65 4.34 5.26 21.99
CA PRO A 65 4.39 4.11 21.11
C PRO A 65 5.80 3.94 20.52
N GLN A 66 6.29 2.70 20.52
CA GLN A 66 7.62 2.38 20.01
C GLN A 66 7.53 1.56 18.73
N LEU A 67 8.13 2.07 17.65
CA LEU A 67 8.29 1.40 16.37
C LEU A 67 9.74 0.94 16.19
N VAL A 68 9.96 -0.36 16.03
CA VAL A 68 11.26 -0.91 15.63
C VAL A 68 11.19 -1.32 14.16
N THR A 69 12.00 -0.67 13.33
CA THR A 69 12.17 -1.02 11.92
C THR A 69 13.43 -1.85 11.73
N VAL A 70 13.29 -3.02 11.12
CA VAL A 70 14.42 -3.90 10.73
C VAL A 70 14.64 -3.79 9.23
N LEU A 71 15.83 -3.33 8.84
CA LEU A 71 16.27 -3.26 7.45
C LEU A 71 17.34 -4.31 7.20
N VAL A 72 17.19 -5.14 6.17
CA VAL A 72 18.19 -6.15 5.79
C VAL A 72 18.78 -5.82 4.42
N GLY A 73 20.09 -5.60 4.38
CA GLY A 73 20.82 -5.24 3.16
C GLY A 73 20.79 -3.74 2.83
N ASN A 74 21.23 -3.38 1.63
CA ASN A 74 21.56 -1.99 1.26
C ASN A 74 20.75 -1.48 0.05
N ASN A 75 19.48 -1.87 -0.05
CA ASN A 75 18.63 -1.38 -1.14
C ASN A 75 18.38 0.13 -0.97
N ASN A 76 18.92 0.94 -1.88
CA ASN A 76 18.79 2.40 -1.86
C ASN A 76 17.34 2.89 -1.77
N ALA A 77 16.39 2.21 -2.43
CA ALA A 77 14.98 2.56 -2.33
C ALA A 77 14.45 2.34 -0.90
N SER A 78 14.80 1.21 -0.28
CA SER A 78 14.43 0.88 1.09
C SER A 78 14.99 1.91 2.08
N HIS A 79 16.22 2.40 1.91
CA HIS A 79 16.78 3.44 2.78
C HIS A 79 15.97 4.74 2.76
N ILE A 80 15.53 5.18 1.58
CA ILE A 80 14.71 6.40 1.46
C ILE A 80 13.36 6.19 2.15
N TYR A 81 12.71 5.05 1.92
CA TYR A 81 11.43 4.74 2.57
C TYR A 81 11.55 4.66 4.09
N VAL A 82 12.58 3.96 4.60
CA VAL A 82 12.83 3.87 6.04
C VAL A 82 13.08 5.24 6.63
N ARG A 83 13.94 6.06 6.01
CA ARG A 83 14.20 7.43 6.46
C ARG A 83 12.90 8.24 6.60
N ASN A 84 12.03 8.20 5.60
CA ASN A 84 10.75 8.92 5.64
C ASN A 84 9.83 8.40 6.75
N LYS A 85 9.83 7.09 7.02
CA LYS A 85 9.09 6.50 8.15
C LYS A 85 9.61 6.98 9.50
N MET A 86 10.94 7.05 9.67
CA MET A 86 11.55 7.56 10.92
C MET A 86 11.22 9.04 11.15
N ILE A 87 11.24 9.86 10.10
CA ILE A 87 10.85 11.28 10.18
C ILE A 87 9.38 11.41 10.60
N ALA A 88 8.48 10.68 9.94
CA ALA A 88 7.06 10.70 10.27
C ALA A 88 6.79 10.23 11.71
N ALA A 89 7.49 9.20 12.18
CA ALA A 89 7.37 8.73 13.55
C ALA A 89 7.76 9.82 14.56
N ALA A 90 8.90 10.47 14.35
CA ALA A 90 9.36 11.57 15.20
C ALA A 90 8.37 12.75 15.19
N GLU A 91 7.80 13.10 14.03
CA GLU A 91 6.82 14.20 13.92
C GLU A 91 5.53 13.93 14.71
N VAL A 92 5.09 12.66 14.71
CA VAL A 92 3.91 12.17 15.46
C VAL A 92 4.21 12.01 16.97
N GLY A 93 5.48 11.89 17.37
CA GLY A 93 5.86 11.61 18.76
C GLY A 93 5.99 10.13 19.09
N ILE A 94 6.13 9.28 18.07
CA ILE A 94 6.44 7.84 18.19
C ILE A 94 7.96 7.69 18.36
N SER A 95 8.38 6.92 19.36
CA SER A 95 9.78 6.52 19.51
C SER A 95 10.14 5.50 18.43
N ALA A 96 11.02 5.86 17.49
CA ALA A 96 11.39 4.98 16.39
C ALA A 96 12.86 4.56 16.44
N ASN A 97 13.11 3.25 16.35
CA ASN A 97 14.44 2.65 16.27
C ASN A 97 14.64 1.94 14.94
N LEU A 98 15.84 2.06 14.37
CA LEU A 98 16.23 1.35 13.16
C LEU A 98 17.34 0.33 13.48
N ILE A 99 17.08 -0.93 13.19
CA ILE A 99 18.08 -2.00 13.24
C ILE A 99 18.46 -2.33 11.79
N HIS A 100 19.74 -2.16 11.46
CA HIS A 100 20.25 -2.44 10.12
C HIS A 100 21.13 -3.69 10.14
N LEU A 101 20.69 -4.73 9.44
CA LEU A 101 21.42 -5.98 9.26
C LEU A 101 22.03 -6.06 7.85
N LYS A 102 23.17 -6.76 7.74
CA LYS A 102 23.82 -7.01 6.45
C LYS A 102 22.95 -7.91 5.57
N SER A 103 23.07 -7.78 4.25
CA SER A 103 22.36 -8.66 3.31
C SER A 103 22.76 -10.13 3.42
N SER A 104 23.91 -10.43 4.00
CA SER A 104 24.42 -11.79 4.22
C SER A 104 23.97 -12.41 5.55
N VAL A 105 23.20 -11.70 6.37
CA VAL A 105 22.74 -12.21 7.67
C VAL A 105 21.92 -13.51 7.46
N PRO A 106 22.15 -14.56 8.26
CA PRO A 106 21.33 -15.77 8.21
C PRO A 106 19.87 -15.46 8.54
N GLU A 107 18.93 -16.19 7.94
CA GLU A 107 17.50 -16.05 8.25
C GLU A 107 17.21 -16.32 9.74
N THR A 108 17.92 -17.28 10.35
CA THR A 108 17.78 -17.63 11.76
C THR A 108 18.09 -16.46 12.70
N GLU A 109 19.12 -15.66 12.39
CA GLU A 109 19.50 -14.50 13.19
C GLU A 109 18.44 -13.39 13.12
N LEU A 110 17.83 -13.19 11.95
CA LEU A 110 16.69 -12.28 11.81
C LEU A 110 15.47 -12.79 12.60
N ILE A 111 15.20 -14.09 12.56
CA ILE A 111 14.11 -14.71 13.33
C ILE A 111 14.32 -14.51 14.83
N ASP A 112 15.53 -14.74 15.34
CA ASP A 112 15.84 -14.60 16.77
C ASP A 112 15.76 -13.13 17.22
N LEU A 113 16.18 -12.19 16.37
CA LEU A 113 15.93 -10.77 16.60
C LEU A 113 14.44 -10.44 16.68
N ILE A 114 13.62 -10.94 15.76
CA ILE A 114 12.17 -10.65 15.81
C ILE A 114 11.54 -11.25 17.06
N LYS A 115 11.95 -12.46 17.48
CA LYS A 115 11.48 -13.06 18.74
C LYS A 115 11.84 -12.22 19.96
N SER A 116 13.04 -11.64 20.02
CA SER A 116 13.41 -10.77 21.14
C SER A 116 12.57 -9.48 21.15
N LEU A 117 12.31 -8.90 19.97
CA LEU A 117 11.42 -7.73 19.83
C LEU A 117 9.96 -8.06 20.21
N ASN A 118 9.47 -9.26 19.89
CA ASN A 118 8.15 -9.70 20.32
C ASN A 118 8.07 -9.79 21.85
N ALA A 119 9.12 -10.29 22.51
CA ALA A 119 9.17 -10.45 23.96
C ALA A 119 9.36 -9.11 24.71
N ASP A 120 9.88 -8.07 24.05
CA ASP A 120 10.10 -6.76 24.68
C ASP A 120 8.79 -5.98 24.82
N SER A 121 8.32 -5.81 26.07
CA SER A 121 7.13 -5.04 26.40
C SER A 121 7.21 -3.54 26.06
N ASN A 122 8.41 -2.99 25.81
CA ASN A 122 8.56 -1.61 25.35
C ASN A 122 8.35 -1.46 23.84
N VAL A 123 8.49 -2.55 23.07
CA VAL A 123 8.31 -2.56 21.62
C VAL A 123 6.86 -2.79 21.29
N HIS A 124 6.21 -1.79 20.70
CA HIS A 124 4.78 -1.86 20.39
C HIS A 124 4.53 -2.26 18.93
N ALA A 125 5.44 -1.89 18.02
CA ALA A 125 5.29 -2.14 16.59
C ALA A 125 6.62 -2.61 15.99
N ILE A 126 6.55 -3.62 15.13
CA ILE A 126 7.69 -4.19 14.42
C ILE A 126 7.42 -4.10 12.92
N LEU A 127 8.33 -3.45 12.21
CA LEU A 127 8.34 -3.37 10.76
C LEU A 127 9.58 -4.07 10.21
N VAL A 128 9.42 -5.15 9.45
CA VAL A 128 10.51 -5.68 8.63
C VAL A 128 10.43 -5.10 7.23
N GLN A 129 11.38 -4.26 6.86
CA GLN A 129 11.37 -3.55 5.58
C GLN A 129 11.62 -4.50 4.41
N LEU A 130 10.70 -4.46 3.45
CA LEU A 130 10.74 -5.26 2.22
C LEU A 130 11.33 -4.47 1.04
N PRO A 131 11.86 -5.15 0.00
CA PRO A 131 12.05 -6.60 -0.11
C PRO A 131 13.21 -7.11 0.77
N LEU A 132 13.07 -8.35 1.26
CA LEU A 132 14.16 -9.08 1.90
C LEU A 132 15.13 -9.67 0.85
N PRO A 133 16.36 -10.02 1.23
CA PRO A 133 17.26 -10.81 0.40
C PRO A 133 16.61 -12.11 -0.11
N ASN A 134 17.00 -12.57 -1.30
CA ASN A 134 16.38 -13.70 -1.99
C ASN A 134 16.49 -15.04 -1.25
N HIS A 135 17.47 -15.21 -0.36
CA HIS A 135 17.63 -16.42 0.44
C HIS A 135 16.66 -16.50 1.62
N MET A 136 15.89 -15.44 1.88
CA MET A 136 14.95 -15.39 3.00
C MET A 136 13.51 -15.59 2.58
N SER A 137 12.77 -16.35 3.38
CA SER A 137 11.33 -16.52 3.27
C SER A 137 10.61 -15.33 3.89
N LYS A 138 10.18 -14.39 3.04
CA LYS A 138 9.27 -13.31 3.43
C LYS A 138 8.06 -13.82 4.22
N LEU A 139 7.48 -14.93 3.79
CA LEU A 139 6.31 -15.51 4.42
C LEU A 139 6.62 -15.95 5.86
N ALA A 140 7.75 -16.61 6.08
CA ALA A 140 8.15 -17.01 7.43
C ALA A 140 8.42 -15.78 8.32
N ILE A 141 9.13 -14.79 7.78
CA ILE A 141 9.48 -13.57 8.51
C ILE A 141 8.25 -12.73 8.89
N CYS A 142 7.25 -12.59 8.02
CA CYS A 142 6.02 -11.88 8.37
C CYS A 142 5.20 -12.62 9.45
N ASN A 143 5.29 -13.95 9.53
CA ASN A 143 4.51 -14.76 10.46
C ASN A 143 5.16 -15.02 11.81
N ILE A 144 6.44 -14.70 11.97
CA ILE A 144 7.09 -14.74 13.28
C ILE A 144 6.81 -13.47 14.10
N ILE A 145 6.44 -12.36 13.45
CA ILE A 145 6.05 -11.13 14.14
C ILE A 145 4.73 -11.39 14.89
N ASP A 146 4.67 -11.00 16.16
CA ASP A 146 3.43 -11.06 16.94
C ASP A 146 2.33 -10.26 16.20
N PRO A 147 1.12 -10.83 15.96
CA PRO A 147 0.03 -10.14 15.28
C PRO A 147 -0.30 -8.76 15.88
N LEU A 148 -0.17 -8.58 17.21
CA LEU A 148 -0.41 -7.29 17.86
C LEU A 148 0.68 -6.25 17.61
N LYS A 149 1.87 -6.68 17.15
CA LYS A 149 3.00 -5.81 16.79
C LYS A 149 3.24 -5.73 15.28
N ASP A 150 2.54 -6.52 14.47
CA ASP A 150 2.65 -6.57 13.00
C ASP A 150 1.98 -5.35 12.35
N VAL A 151 2.71 -4.23 12.38
CA VAL A 151 2.22 -2.91 11.98
C VAL A 151 1.90 -2.80 10.49
N ASP A 152 2.44 -3.69 9.66
CA ASP A 152 2.14 -3.77 8.22
C ASP A 152 0.97 -4.73 7.92
N GLY A 153 0.46 -5.46 8.92
CA GLY A 153 -0.70 -6.34 8.78
C GLY A 153 -0.47 -7.52 7.84
N PHE A 154 0.75 -8.09 7.80
CA PHE A 154 1.14 -9.13 6.85
C PHE A 154 1.22 -10.55 7.43
N SER A 155 1.07 -10.71 8.74
CA SER A 155 0.93 -12.02 9.38
C SER A 155 -0.38 -12.69 8.93
N PHE A 156 -0.41 -14.03 8.96
CA PHE A 156 -1.61 -14.79 8.61
C PHE A 156 -2.78 -14.47 9.52
N SER A 157 -2.52 -14.22 10.81
CA SER A 157 -3.57 -13.86 11.76
C SER A 157 -4.20 -12.53 11.38
N ASN A 158 -3.40 -11.48 11.13
CA ASN A 158 -3.94 -10.18 10.75
C ASN A 158 -4.62 -10.21 9.37
N LEU A 159 -4.04 -10.91 8.38
CA LEU A 159 -4.68 -11.06 7.07
C LEU A 159 -5.98 -11.86 7.14
N GLY A 160 -6.05 -12.89 7.99
CA GLY A 160 -7.25 -13.69 8.22
C GLY A 160 -8.34 -12.87 8.88
N ASN A 161 -8.01 -12.15 9.96
CA ASN A 161 -8.93 -11.25 10.64
C ASN A 161 -9.43 -10.14 9.70
N PHE A 162 -8.52 -9.55 8.92
CA PHE A 162 -8.84 -8.53 7.92
C PHE A 162 -9.83 -9.06 6.88
N PHE A 163 -9.59 -10.28 6.37
CA PHE A 163 -10.49 -10.93 5.42
C PHE A 163 -11.88 -11.20 6.01
N LEU A 164 -11.95 -11.57 7.29
CA LEU A 164 -13.20 -11.82 8.00
C LEU A 164 -13.90 -10.53 8.48
N GLY A 165 -13.29 -9.36 8.28
CA GLY A 165 -13.82 -8.08 8.78
C GLY A 165 -13.73 -7.94 10.31
N LEU A 166 -12.83 -8.70 10.95
CA LEU A 166 -12.57 -8.62 12.39
C LEU A 166 -11.60 -7.48 12.70
N ASP A 167 -11.62 -7.04 13.95
CA ASP A 167 -10.72 -6.01 14.45
C ASP A 167 -9.25 -6.47 14.39
N THR A 168 -8.41 -5.72 13.67
CA THR A 168 -7.00 -6.07 13.43
C THR A 168 -6.21 -4.91 12.83
N LEU A 169 -4.88 -5.05 12.77
CA LEU A 169 -3.99 -4.18 12.01
C LEU A 169 -4.10 -4.51 10.51
N TRP A 170 -4.72 -3.61 9.76
CA TRP A 170 -4.91 -3.78 8.32
C TRP A 170 -3.61 -3.46 7.55
N PRO A 171 -3.42 -4.05 6.35
CA PRO A 171 -2.37 -3.64 5.43
C PRO A 171 -2.35 -2.13 5.18
N CYS A 172 -1.23 -1.48 5.46
CA CYS A 172 -1.08 -0.02 5.42
C CYS A 172 -1.53 0.61 4.09
N THR A 173 -1.20 -0.02 2.96
CA THR A 173 -1.59 0.49 1.64
C THR A 173 -3.08 0.32 1.36
N ALA A 174 -3.72 -0.74 1.86
CA ALA A 174 -5.17 -0.90 1.74
C ALA A 174 -5.91 0.19 2.54
N LEU A 175 -5.48 0.45 3.78
CA LEU A 175 -5.97 1.58 4.58
C LEU A 175 -5.78 2.92 3.88
N ALA A 176 -4.60 3.14 3.27
CA ALA A 176 -4.27 4.37 2.57
C ALA A 176 -5.21 4.63 1.39
N VAL A 177 -5.49 3.59 0.59
CA VAL A 177 -6.41 3.67 -0.55
C VAL A 177 -7.84 3.97 -0.07
N CYS A 178 -8.32 3.29 0.97
CA CYS A 178 -9.64 3.56 1.54
C CYS A 178 -9.77 5.00 2.05
N ASP A 179 -8.79 5.51 2.80
CA ASP A 179 -8.82 6.90 3.30
C ASP A 179 -8.79 7.91 2.14
N LEU A 180 -7.93 7.69 1.13
CA LEU A 180 -7.87 8.55 -0.05
C LEU A 180 -9.20 8.60 -0.79
N ILE A 181 -9.87 7.46 -0.98
CA ILE A 181 -11.19 7.43 -1.61
C ILE A 181 -12.22 8.16 -0.75
N ARG A 182 -12.27 7.89 0.57
CA ARG A 182 -13.20 8.57 1.48
C ARG A 182 -12.99 10.09 1.48
N SER A 183 -11.75 10.55 1.35
CA SER A 183 -11.42 11.98 1.32
C SER A 183 -12.04 12.73 0.14
N THR A 184 -12.42 12.01 -0.93
CA THR A 184 -13.10 12.60 -2.10
C THR A 184 -14.58 12.89 -1.86
N GLY A 185 -15.19 12.28 -0.85
CA GLY A 185 -16.63 12.37 -0.58
C GLY A 185 -17.52 11.56 -1.54
N ILE A 186 -16.96 10.76 -2.45
CA ILE A 186 -17.77 9.89 -3.31
C ILE A 186 -18.42 8.77 -2.50
N ASP A 187 -19.66 8.44 -2.82
CA ASP A 187 -20.31 7.23 -2.31
C ASP A 187 -19.72 6.00 -3.00
N THR A 188 -19.23 5.06 -2.19
CA THR A 188 -18.63 3.80 -2.66
C THR A 188 -19.61 2.63 -2.64
N LYS A 189 -20.75 2.77 -1.95
CA LYS A 189 -21.72 1.71 -1.76
C LYS A 189 -22.35 1.27 -3.08
N GLY A 190 -22.26 -0.02 -3.38
CA GLY A 190 -22.77 -0.63 -4.61
C GLY A 190 -22.03 -0.19 -5.89
N LYS A 191 -20.97 0.63 -5.79
CA LYS A 191 -20.20 1.08 -6.94
C LYS A 191 -19.31 -0.03 -7.48
N SER A 192 -19.04 0.01 -8.79
CA SER A 192 -18.10 -0.92 -9.41
C SER A 192 -16.67 -0.48 -9.13
N ALA A 193 -15.92 -1.31 -8.41
CA ALA A 193 -14.49 -1.13 -8.19
C ALA A 193 -13.68 -2.14 -9.00
N VAL A 194 -12.62 -1.69 -9.66
CA VAL A 194 -11.67 -2.57 -10.36
C VAL A 194 -10.28 -2.36 -9.78
N VAL A 195 -9.66 -3.44 -9.32
CA VAL A 195 -8.29 -3.44 -8.84
C VAL A 195 -7.40 -4.19 -9.84
N CYS A 196 -6.49 -3.46 -10.47
CA CYS A 196 -5.49 -4.00 -11.37
C CYS A 196 -4.25 -4.39 -10.57
N GLY A 197 -4.04 -5.70 -10.38
CA GLY A 197 -2.96 -6.25 -9.56
C GLY A 197 -3.50 -7.03 -8.37
N ARG A 198 -2.89 -8.19 -8.09
CA ARG A 198 -3.31 -9.11 -7.02
C ARG A 198 -2.17 -9.56 -6.11
N SER A 199 -1.16 -8.70 -5.94
CA SER A 199 -0.07 -8.98 -5.01
C SER A 199 -0.62 -9.17 -3.60
N LYS A 200 -0.03 -10.09 -2.83
CA LYS A 200 -0.56 -10.50 -1.53
C LYS A 200 -0.56 -9.40 -0.46
N HIS A 201 0.22 -8.35 -0.67
CA HIS A 201 0.43 -7.26 0.30
C HIS A 201 -0.16 -5.92 -0.16
N VAL A 202 -0.58 -5.81 -1.42
CA VAL A 202 -1.08 -4.55 -1.97
C VAL A 202 -2.39 -4.79 -2.71
N GLY A 203 -2.36 -5.36 -3.91
CA GLY A 203 -3.54 -5.43 -4.77
C GLY A 203 -4.69 -6.27 -4.19
N LEU A 204 -4.38 -7.46 -3.66
CA LEU A 204 -5.42 -8.31 -3.07
C LEU A 204 -6.02 -7.69 -1.79
N PRO A 205 -5.22 -7.19 -0.83
CA PRO A 205 -5.75 -6.45 0.31
C PRO A 205 -6.62 -5.24 -0.07
N ILE A 206 -6.22 -4.44 -1.06
CA ILE A 206 -7.04 -3.32 -1.53
C ILE A 206 -8.40 -3.81 -2.03
N ALA A 207 -8.43 -4.88 -2.82
CA ALA A 207 -9.69 -5.40 -3.36
C ALA A 207 -10.65 -5.84 -2.26
N LEU A 208 -10.14 -6.51 -1.22
CA LEU A 208 -10.92 -6.91 -0.05
C LEU A 208 -11.36 -5.71 0.78
N ALA A 209 -10.50 -4.70 0.93
CA ALA A 209 -10.84 -3.48 1.67
C ALA A 209 -11.96 -2.68 1.00
N LEU A 210 -11.97 -2.61 -0.33
CA LEU A 210 -13.06 -1.96 -1.09
C LEU A 210 -14.38 -2.72 -0.99
N GLN A 211 -14.34 -4.04 -0.81
CA GLN A 211 -15.52 -4.87 -0.59
C GLN A 211 -16.01 -4.84 0.87
N SER A 212 -15.17 -4.45 1.82
CA SER A 212 -15.49 -4.47 3.25
C SER A 212 -16.76 -3.65 3.58
N PRO A 213 -17.45 -3.92 4.71
CA PRO A 213 -18.65 -3.17 5.10
C PRO A 213 -18.46 -1.65 5.20
N GLU A 214 -17.22 -1.18 5.39
CA GLU A 214 -16.92 0.25 5.44
C GLU A 214 -16.87 0.92 4.06
N MET A 215 -16.84 0.14 2.97
CA MET A 215 -16.71 0.63 1.60
C MET A 215 -17.83 0.09 0.69
N ASP A 216 -18.38 -1.10 0.94
CA ASP A 216 -19.54 -1.70 0.27
C ASP A 216 -19.45 -1.68 -1.28
N ALA A 217 -18.25 -1.69 -1.88
CA ALA A 217 -18.10 -1.69 -3.33
C ALA A 217 -18.17 -3.10 -3.93
N THR A 218 -18.66 -3.22 -5.16
CA THR A 218 -18.59 -4.46 -5.94
C THR A 218 -17.24 -4.54 -6.65
N THR A 219 -16.35 -5.39 -6.15
CA THR A 219 -14.95 -5.41 -6.59
C THR A 219 -14.64 -6.50 -7.63
N SER A 220 -13.96 -6.13 -8.72
CA SER A 220 -13.32 -7.04 -9.67
C SER A 220 -11.80 -6.94 -9.60
N ILE A 221 -11.10 -8.08 -9.69
CA ILE A 221 -9.63 -8.15 -9.62
C ILE A 221 -9.07 -8.53 -10.99
N CYS A 222 -8.25 -7.66 -11.56
CA CYS A 222 -7.47 -7.92 -12.76
C CYS A 222 -6.05 -8.35 -12.41
N HIS A 223 -5.43 -9.15 -13.28
CA HIS A 223 -4.07 -9.66 -13.07
C HIS A 223 -3.35 -9.90 -14.39
N ARG A 224 -2.07 -10.31 -14.34
CA ARG A 224 -1.23 -10.51 -15.54
C ARG A 224 -1.77 -11.46 -16.63
N PHE A 225 -2.73 -12.34 -16.28
CA PHE A 225 -3.40 -13.24 -17.24
C PHE A 225 -4.78 -12.74 -17.69
N THR A 226 -5.25 -11.60 -17.19
CA THR A 226 -6.45 -10.94 -17.71
C THR A 226 -6.12 -10.43 -19.10
N SER A 227 -6.89 -10.81 -20.11
CA SER A 227 -6.64 -10.36 -21.48
C SER A 227 -6.77 -8.84 -21.57
N HIS A 228 -6.06 -8.20 -22.51
CA HIS A 228 -6.15 -6.76 -22.68
C HIS A 228 -7.60 -6.30 -22.95
N GLN A 229 -8.34 -7.05 -23.77
CA GLN A 229 -9.76 -6.79 -24.03
C GLN A 229 -10.59 -6.82 -22.74
N GLN A 230 -10.45 -7.88 -21.94
CA GLN A 230 -11.20 -8.00 -20.68
C GLN A 230 -10.80 -6.92 -19.67
N LEU A 231 -9.52 -6.54 -19.63
CA LEU A 231 -9.03 -5.43 -18.82
C LEU A 231 -9.74 -4.13 -19.22
N CYS A 232 -9.74 -3.76 -20.50
CA CYS A 232 -10.46 -2.60 -21.01
C CYS A 232 -11.97 -2.63 -20.66
N ASP A 233 -12.61 -3.79 -20.80
CA ASP A 233 -14.06 -3.92 -20.59
C ASP A 233 -14.46 -3.73 -19.12
N LEU A 234 -13.60 -4.17 -18.19
CA LEU A 234 -13.78 -3.97 -16.75
C LEU A 234 -13.48 -2.53 -16.36
N THR A 235 -12.29 -2.01 -16.70
CA THR A 235 -11.83 -0.70 -16.22
C THR A 235 -12.70 0.43 -16.75
N ARG A 236 -13.22 0.34 -17.99
CA ARG A 236 -14.08 1.38 -18.59
C ARG A 236 -15.44 1.49 -17.91
N LYS A 237 -15.85 0.48 -17.13
CA LYS A 237 -17.11 0.48 -16.37
C LYS A 237 -16.91 0.83 -14.89
N ALA A 238 -15.67 0.88 -14.42
CA ALA A 238 -15.34 1.09 -13.03
C ALA A 238 -15.66 2.53 -12.58
N ASP A 239 -16.40 2.67 -11.49
CA ASP A 239 -16.54 3.94 -10.76
C ASP A 239 -15.26 4.26 -9.98
N ILE A 240 -14.61 3.21 -9.46
CA ILE A 240 -13.36 3.27 -8.72
C ILE A 240 -12.34 2.36 -9.43
N LEU A 241 -11.23 2.93 -9.89
CA LEU A 241 -10.15 2.19 -10.54
C LEU A 241 -8.88 2.31 -9.71
N VAL A 242 -8.36 1.19 -9.23
CA VAL A 242 -7.09 1.14 -8.49
C VAL A 242 -6.06 0.36 -9.29
N SER A 243 -4.90 0.95 -9.59
CA SER A 243 -3.80 0.25 -10.25
C SER A 243 -2.63 0.01 -9.30
N ALA A 244 -2.27 -1.25 -9.10
CA ALA A 244 -1.20 -1.75 -8.23
C ALA A 244 -0.38 -2.86 -8.94
N THR A 245 -0.05 -2.63 -10.21
CA THR A 245 0.64 -3.56 -11.10
C THR A 245 2.14 -3.34 -11.16
N GLY A 246 2.61 -2.10 -10.95
CA GLY A 246 4.01 -1.72 -11.14
C GLY A 246 4.43 -1.64 -12.60
N VAL A 247 3.46 -1.51 -13.52
CA VAL A 247 3.68 -1.41 -14.97
C VAL A 247 3.37 0.02 -15.40
N PRO A 248 4.40 0.84 -15.72
CA PRO A 248 4.19 2.24 -16.09
C PRO A 248 3.22 2.41 -17.26
N LYS A 249 2.28 3.34 -17.12
CA LYS A 249 1.30 3.71 -18.16
C LYS A 249 0.45 2.54 -18.70
N LEU A 250 0.24 1.50 -17.91
CA LEU A 250 -0.67 0.41 -18.24
C LEU A 250 -2.11 0.91 -18.41
N ILE A 251 -2.55 1.83 -17.54
CA ILE A 251 -3.92 2.37 -17.58
C ILE A 251 -3.92 3.65 -18.43
N THR A 252 -4.59 3.59 -19.58
CA THR A 252 -4.72 4.70 -20.53
C THR A 252 -6.10 5.38 -20.44
N SER A 253 -6.25 6.54 -21.06
CA SER A 253 -7.49 7.34 -21.00
C SER A 253 -8.72 6.62 -21.54
N ASP A 254 -8.58 5.78 -22.57
CA ASP A 254 -9.66 4.97 -23.16
C ASP A 254 -10.13 3.81 -22.28
N MET A 255 -9.41 3.55 -21.19
CA MET A 255 -9.71 2.54 -20.19
C MET A 255 -10.45 3.09 -18.96
N VAL A 256 -10.61 4.41 -18.86
CA VAL A 256 -11.17 5.09 -17.67
C VAL A 256 -12.59 5.56 -17.95
N LYS A 257 -13.53 5.22 -17.07
CA LYS A 257 -14.88 5.78 -17.11
C LYS A 257 -14.84 7.29 -16.83
N PRO A 258 -15.49 8.14 -17.64
CA PRO A 258 -15.60 9.57 -17.34
C PRO A 258 -16.14 9.81 -15.92
N GLY A 259 -15.46 10.65 -15.15
CA GLY A 259 -15.84 10.94 -13.76
C GLY A 259 -15.38 9.91 -12.72
N ALA A 260 -14.69 8.83 -13.10
CA ALA A 260 -14.21 7.82 -12.14
C ALA A 260 -13.19 8.35 -11.14
N CYS A 261 -13.10 7.71 -9.98
CA CYS A 261 -12.03 7.87 -9.02
C CYS A 261 -10.88 6.92 -9.35
N VAL A 262 -9.73 7.46 -9.73
CA VAL A 262 -8.55 6.68 -10.12
C VAL A 262 -7.45 6.79 -9.06
N ILE A 263 -7.07 5.66 -8.49
CA ILE A 263 -5.99 5.55 -7.49
C ILE A 263 -4.80 4.81 -8.12
N ASP A 264 -3.71 5.53 -8.33
CA ASP A 264 -2.44 5.01 -8.83
C ASP A 264 -1.52 4.65 -7.66
N VAL A 265 -1.48 3.36 -7.34
CA VAL A 265 -0.63 2.77 -6.29
C VAL A 265 0.75 2.41 -6.85
N GLY A 266 0.87 2.27 -8.17
CA GLY A 266 2.10 1.90 -8.85
C GLY A 266 3.22 2.89 -8.55
N ILE A 267 4.40 2.37 -8.22
CA ILE A 267 5.61 3.17 -8.11
C ILE A 267 6.73 2.40 -8.80
N THR A 268 7.13 2.89 -9.97
CA THR A 268 8.23 2.34 -10.74
C THR A 268 9.28 3.41 -10.94
N ARG A 269 10.53 3.07 -10.61
CA ARG A 269 11.68 3.96 -10.83
C ARG A 269 12.15 3.80 -12.28
N VAL A 270 12.07 4.86 -13.05
CA VAL A 270 12.54 4.90 -14.44
C VAL A 270 13.89 5.60 -14.51
N GLN A 271 14.81 5.03 -15.27
CA GLN A 271 16.10 5.66 -15.56
C GLN A 271 15.96 6.63 -16.72
N GLY A 272 16.61 7.80 -16.59
CA GLY A 272 16.67 8.88 -17.56
C GLY A 272 17.78 9.86 -17.15
N THR A 273 17.75 11.10 -17.63
CA THR A 273 18.70 12.15 -17.20
C THR A 273 18.65 12.42 -15.69
N LYS A 274 17.47 12.25 -15.09
CA LYS A 274 17.26 12.11 -13.64
C LYS A 274 16.34 10.92 -13.39
N ALA A 275 16.63 10.14 -12.34
CA ALA A 275 15.74 9.06 -11.94
C ALA A 275 14.41 9.64 -11.45
N THR A 276 13.31 9.18 -12.03
CA THR A 276 11.96 9.63 -11.66
C THR A 276 11.10 8.46 -11.24
N LEU A 277 10.12 8.74 -10.37
CA LEU A 277 9.08 7.77 -10.01
C LEU A 277 7.87 8.04 -10.90
N VAL A 278 7.37 6.99 -11.54
CA VAL A 278 6.15 7.04 -12.34
C VAL A 278 5.18 5.97 -11.84
N GLY A 279 3.90 6.27 -12.00
CA GLY A 279 2.83 5.33 -11.65
C GLY A 279 2.41 4.47 -12.84
N ASP A 280 1.41 3.63 -12.58
CA ASP A 280 0.84 2.72 -13.57
C ASP A 280 -0.12 3.43 -14.54
N VAL A 281 -0.57 4.65 -14.21
CA VAL A 281 -1.57 5.39 -14.97
C VAL A 281 -0.88 6.39 -15.89
N ASP A 282 -1.37 6.53 -17.12
CA ASP A 282 -0.98 7.63 -18.01
C ASP A 282 -1.61 8.95 -17.52
N PHE A 283 -0.99 9.53 -16.49
CA PHE A 283 -1.51 10.66 -15.71
C PHE A 283 -1.95 11.83 -16.59
N LYS A 284 -1.18 12.17 -17.63
CA LYS A 284 -1.45 13.33 -18.48
C LYS A 284 -2.80 13.20 -19.20
N GLU A 285 -3.07 12.03 -19.77
CA GLU A 285 -4.28 11.78 -20.54
C GLU A 285 -5.46 11.44 -19.64
N VAL A 286 -5.23 10.64 -18.59
CA VAL A 286 -6.29 10.22 -17.65
C VAL A 286 -6.81 11.38 -16.80
N LYS A 287 -5.98 12.39 -16.50
CA LYS A 287 -6.41 13.61 -15.82
C LYS A 287 -7.55 14.33 -16.54
N ASN A 288 -7.70 14.18 -17.85
CA ASN A 288 -8.78 14.84 -18.60
C ASN A 288 -10.10 14.04 -18.61
N ILE A 289 -10.11 12.81 -18.06
CA ILE A 289 -11.25 11.90 -18.09
C ILE A 289 -11.77 11.59 -16.68
N ALA A 290 -10.85 11.32 -15.74
CA ALA A 290 -11.20 10.97 -14.38
C ALA A 290 -11.87 12.14 -13.65
N GLY A 291 -12.76 11.82 -12.71
CA GLY A 291 -13.30 12.80 -11.76
C GLY A 291 -12.30 13.09 -10.65
N TYR A 292 -11.60 12.05 -10.19
CA TYR A 292 -10.54 12.14 -9.18
C TYR A 292 -9.32 11.32 -9.60
N LEU A 293 -8.12 11.81 -9.31
CA LEU A 293 -6.87 11.14 -9.67
C LEU A 293 -5.77 11.38 -8.63
N THR A 294 -5.15 10.33 -8.11
CA THR A 294 -3.93 10.48 -7.29
C THR A 294 -2.69 10.73 -8.16
N PRO A 295 -1.79 11.66 -7.79
CA PRO A 295 -0.52 11.83 -8.47
C PRO A 295 0.52 10.77 -8.03
N VAL A 296 1.47 10.48 -8.92
CA VAL A 296 2.70 9.74 -8.58
C VAL A 296 3.91 10.57 -9.00
N PRO A 297 4.79 10.98 -8.06
CA PRO A 297 4.70 10.81 -6.60
C PRO A 297 3.63 11.74 -5.96
N GLY A 298 3.34 11.52 -4.67
CA GLY A 298 2.49 12.42 -3.86
C GLY A 298 1.10 11.89 -3.52
N GLY A 299 0.66 10.79 -4.12
CA GLY A 299 -0.60 10.12 -3.81
C GLY A 299 -0.45 9.07 -2.70
N VAL A 300 -0.44 7.79 -3.08
CA VAL A 300 -0.54 6.67 -2.14
C VAL A 300 0.69 6.51 -1.23
N GLY A 301 1.89 6.81 -1.73
CA GLY A 301 3.15 6.62 -0.98
C GLY A 301 3.21 7.33 0.38
N PRO A 302 3.01 8.66 0.46
CA PRO A 302 2.93 9.38 1.73
C PRO A 302 1.83 8.84 2.66
N MET A 303 0.68 8.46 2.09
CA MET A 303 -0.42 7.89 2.86
C MET A 303 -0.09 6.54 3.48
N THR A 304 0.64 5.67 2.78
CA THR A 304 1.13 4.40 3.35
C THR A 304 1.99 4.65 4.59
N VAL A 305 2.82 5.71 4.60
CA VAL A 305 3.63 6.08 5.77
C VAL A 305 2.74 6.59 6.91
N ALA A 306 1.74 7.43 6.62
CA ALA A 306 0.79 7.89 7.64
C ALA A 306 -0.01 6.72 8.25
N MET A 307 -0.44 5.75 7.43
CA MET A 307 -1.15 4.56 7.92
C MET A 307 -0.26 3.64 8.76
N LEU A 308 1.03 3.55 8.46
CA LEU A 308 2.00 2.85 9.31
C LEU A 308 2.07 3.50 10.71
N MET A 309 2.08 4.84 10.78
CA MET A 309 2.05 5.55 12.07
C MET A 309 0.73 5.29 12.80
N LYS A 310 -0.40 5.32 12.07
CA LYS A 310 -1.73 5.00 12.63
C LYS A 310 -1.76 3.59 13.22
N ASN A 311 -1.27 2.60 12.48
CA ASN A 311 -1.17 1.23 12.96
C ASN A 311 -0.21 1.10 14.15
N THR A 312 0.87 1.90 14.21
CA THR A 312 1.79 1.91 15.36
C THR A 312 1.10 2.37 16.64
N VAL A 313 0.32 3.46 16.56
CA VAL A 313 -0.45 3.97 17.70
C VAL A 313 -1.51 2.94 18.12
N ARG A 314 -2.22 2.35 17.16
CA ARG A 314 -3.21 1.30 17.40
C ARG A 314 -2.60 0.04 18.03
N ALA A 315 -1.44 -0.40 17.56
CA ALA A 315 -0.71 -1.53 18.13
C ALA A 315 -0.35 -1.30 19.61
N ALA A 316 0.09 -0.08 19.95
CA ALA A 316 0.34 0.29 21.34
C ALA A 316 -0.95 0.25 22.18
N ARG A 317 -2.06 0.80 21.66
CA ARG A 317 -3.37 0.79 22.31
C ARG A 317 -3.90 -0.62 22.56
N TYR A 318 -3.75 -1.54 21.61
CA TYR A 318 -4.12 -2.95 21.79
C TYR A 318 -3.37 -3.60 22.94
N GLN A 319 -2.06 -3.38 23.03
CA GLN A 319 -1.21 -3.98 24.05
C GLN A 319 -1.50 -3.47 25.47
N VAL A 320 -2.08 -2.27 25.60
CA VAL A 320 -2.54 -1.72 26.89
C VAL A 320 -4.06 -1.87 27.11
N GLY A 321 -4.77 -2.56 26.22
CA GLY A 321 -6.20 -2.89 26.36
C GLY A 321 -7.16 -1.72 26.16
N LEU A 322 -6.74 -0.66 25.46
CA LEU A 322 -7.59 0.51 25.15
C LEU A 322 -8.52 0.28 23.96
N ASP A 323 -8.15 -0.62 23.05
CA ASP A 323 -8.97 -1.06 21.93
C ASP A 323 -9.15 -2.59 22.05
N LYS A 324 -10.38 -3.09 21.91
CA LYS A 324 -10.73 -4.52 21.95
C LYS A 324 -11.55 -4.91 20.75
#